data_AF-A0A7S0T7Q4-F1
#
_entry.id   AF-A0A7S0T7Q4-F1
#
_cell.length_a   1.000
_cell.length_b   1.000
_cell.length_c   1.000
_cell.angle_alpha   90.00
_cell.angle_beta   90.00
_cell.angle_gamma   90.00
#
_symmetry.space_group_name_H-M   'P 1'
#
loop_
_entity.id
_entity.type
_entity.pdbx_description
1 polymer ?
#
loop_
_entity_poly.entity_id
_entity_poly.type
_entity_poly.pdbx_seq_one_letter_code
_entity_poly.pdbx_strand_id
1 'polypeptide(L)'
;VRVAVKYSDHLGALKLIAVFDKLKEPDALFHYLQAVVNYSTEPEVHFRYLDASVKLQQLSEVERVTRESNYYDPERVKGLLMRAKLKDPRPLINVCDRFGYVDELVRYMLKRDQIRFVEGYVTKVNPMRAPQVAGVLLDMKVELAVIMRMLMAVKHHLALGELCDEVMKNGGRLK
;
A
#
# COMPACT_ATOMS: atom_id res chain seq x y z
N VAL A 1 21.82 20.45 3.49
CA VAL A 1 20.43 20.34 2.94
C VAL A 1 20.02 21.56 2.11
N ARG A 2 19.90 22.79 2.66
CA ARG A 2 19.38 23.97 1.92
C ARG A 2 20.06 24.25 0.56
N VAL A 3 21.38 24.09 0.48
CA VAL A 3 22.13 24.26 -0.78
C VAL A 3 21.75 23.19 -1.81
N ALA A 4 21.64 21.93 -1.40
CA ALA A 4 21.24 20.83 -2.28
C ALA A 4 19.83 21.03 -2.85
N VAL A 5 18.88 21.49 -2.02
CA VAL A 5 17.52 21.81 -2.49
C VAL A 5 17.56 22.93 -3.53
N LYS A 6 18.27 24.03 -3.27
CA LYS A 6 18.36 25.18 -4.18
C LYS A 6 18.95 24.83 -5.55
N TYR A 7 19.89 23.89 -5.62
CA TYR A 7 20.57 23.51 -6.86
C TYR A 7 20.14 22.13 -7.38
N SER A 8 19.03 21.58 -6.90
CA SER A 8 18.57 20.23 -7.26
C SER A 8 18.37 20.07 -8.77
N ASP A 9 17.75 21.05 -9.42
CA ASP A 9 17.48 21.00 -10.87
C ASP A 9 18.77 21.01 -11.72
N HIS A 10 19.82 21.66 -11.22
CA HIS A 10 21.10 21.77 -11.92
C HIS A 10 22.01 20.56 -11.66
N LEU A 11 22.02 20.07 -10.41
CA LEU A 11 22.90 18.97 -9.98
C LEU A 11 22.29 17.59 -10.27
N GLY A 12 20.96 17.51 -10.32
CA GLY A 12 20.20 16.28 -10.48
C GLY A 12 19.98 15.56 -9.15
N ALA A 13 18.72 15.18 -8.89
CA ALA A 13 18.32 14.59 -7.62
C ALA A 13 19.06 13.27 -7.30
N LEU A 14 19.31 12.42 -8.30
CA LEU A 14 20.01 11.15 -8.12
C LEU A 14 21.47 11.34 -7.65
N LYS A 15 22.17 12.35 -8.18
CA LYS A 15 23.54 12.65 -7.76
C LYS A 15 23.56 13.17 -6.32
N LEU A 16 22.60 14.01 -5.97
CA LEU A 16 22.47 14.54 -4.61
C LEU A 16 22.13 13.43 -3.60
N ILE A 17 21.26 12.49 -3.95
CA ILE A 17 20.99 11.29 -3.13
C ILE A 17 22.29 10.53 -2.87
N ALA A 18 23.10 10.26 -3.91
CA ALA A 18 24.37 9.57 -3.77
C ALA A 18 25.38 10.33 -2.88
N VAL A 19 25.34 11.66 -2.86
CA VAL A 19 26.14 12.47 -1.94
C VAL A 19 25.66 12.28 -0.50
N PHE A 20 24.36 12.36 -0.24
CA PHE A 20 23.80 12.15 1.10
C PHE A 20 24.06 10.72 1.62
N ASP A 21 24.01 9.71 0.75
CA ASP A 21 24.32 8.32 1.11
C ASP A 21 25.76 8.15 1.59
N LYS A 22 26.72 8.89 1.00
CA LYS A 22 28.12 8.91 1.44
C LYS A 22 28.30 9.60 2.79
N LEU A 23 27.47 10.59 3.10
CA LEU A 23 27.51 11.29 4.39
C LEU A 23 27.04 10.42 5.54
N LYS A 24 26.29 9.33 5.27
CA LYS A 24 25.73 8.41 6.27
C LYS A 24 24.83 9.09 7.31
N GLU A 25 24.21 10.21 6.94
CA GLU A 25 23.29 10.99 7.77
C GLU A 25 21.84 10.81 7.25
N PRO A 26 21.05 9.87 7.81
CA PRO A 26 19.73 9.54 7.29
C PRO A 26 18.74 10.71 7.38
N ASP A 27 18.84 11.54 8.43
CA ASP A 27 17.99 12.72 8.61
C ASP A 27 18.26 13.77 7.51
N ALA A 28 19.52 13.95 7.11
CA ALA A 28 19.89 14.89 6.06
C ALA A 28 19.31 14.48 4.70
N LEU A 29 19.35 13.18 4.38
CA LEU A 29 18.72 12.63 3.19
C LEU A 29 17.21 12.82 3.25
N PHE A 30 16.57 12.49 4.38
CA PHE A 30 15.13 12.65 4.57
C PHE A 30 14.67 14.09 4.35
N HIS A 31 15.33 15.07 4.98
CA HIS A 31 14.95 16.49 4.82
C HIS A 31 15.17 17.01 3.41
N TYR A 32 16.21 16.54 2.72
CA TYR A 32 16.40 16.85 1.30
C TYR A 32 15.26 16.27 0.46
N LEU A 33 14.97 14.97 0.62
CA LEU A 33 13.93 14.27 -0.13
C LEU A 33 12.54 14.85 0.13
N GLN A 34 12.21 15.16 1.39
CA GLN A 34 10.97 15.82 1.77
C GLN A 34 10.79 17.15 1.04
N ALA A 35 11.87 17.91 0.88
CA ALA A 35 11.84 19.18 0.19
C ALA A 35 11.62 19.02 -1.32
N VAL A 36 11.99 17.88 -1.94
CA VAL A 36 11.94 17.67 -3.40
C VAL A 36 10.83 16.76 -3.92
N VAL A 37 10.29 15.87 -3.08
CA VAL A 37 9.41 14.78 -3.53
C VAL A 37 8.12 15.27 -4.20
N ASN A 38 7.58 16.42 -3.80
CA ASN A 38 6.31 16.94 -4.31
C ASN A 38 6.40 17.50 -5.73
N TYR A 39 7.60 17.84 -6.22
CA TYR A 39 7.81 18.32 -7.60
C TYR A 39 8.68 17.39 -8.44
N SER A 40 9.22 16.34 -7.83
CA SER A 40 9.97 15.31 -8.55
C SER A 40 9.02 14.32 -9.21
N THR A 41 9.29 13.97 -10.46
CA THR A 41 8.66 12.83 -11.16
C THR A 41 9.56 11.59 -11.17
N GLU A 42 10.78 11.71 -10.63
CA GLU A 42 11.78 10.63 -10.59
C GLU A 42 11.40 9.51 -9.62
N PRO A 43 11.21 8.26 -10.07
CA PRO A 43 10.79 7.16 -9.20
C PRO A 43 11.71 6.88 -8.02
N GLU A 44 13.02 7.03 -8.23
CA GLU A 44 14.00 6.80 -7.17
C GLU A 44 13.85 7.83 -6.04
N VAL A 45 13.49 9.08 -6.33
CA VAL A 45 13.26 10.11 -5.30
C VAL A 45 12.10 9.69 -4.39
N HIS A 46 10.99 9.25 -4.99
CA HIS A 46 9.82 8.78 -4.24
C HIS A 46 10.11 7.52 -3.44
N PHE A 47 10.81 6.54 -4.04
CA PHE A 47 11.17 5.31 -3.35
C PHE A 47 12.12 5.58 -2.17
N ARG A 48 13.20 6.35 -2.38
CA ARG A 48 14.16 6.69 -1.33
C ARG A 48 13.49 7.49 -0.22
N TYR A 49 12.53 8.35 -0.57
CA TYR A 49 11.78 9.10 0.44
C TYR A 49 10.90 8.20 1.29
N LEU A 50 10.19 7.23 0.68
CA LEU A 50 9.42 6.22 1.39
C LEU A 50 10.31 5.36 2.30
N ASP A 51 11.44 4.88 1.80
CA ASP A 51 12.41 4.09 2.59
C ASP A 51 12.95 4.87 3.79
N ALA A 52 13.34 6.13 3.58
CA ALA A 52 13.78 7.01 4.66
C ALA A 52 12.66 7.28 5.68
N SER A 53 11.44 7.55 5.21
CA SER A 53 10.27 7.81 6.05
C SER A 53 9.91 6.60 6.93
N VAL A 54 10.00 5.38 6.38
CA VAL A 54 9.79 4.14 7.14
C VAL A 54 10.86 3.96 8.23
N LYS A 55 12.14 4.17 7.88
CA LYS A 55 13.26 4.03 8.83
C LYS A 55 13.17 5.03 9.98
N LEU A 56 12.77 6.27 9.69
CA LEU A 56 12.61 7.35 10.66
C LEU A 56 11.23 7.37 11.34
N GLN A 57 10.40 6.34 11.12
CA GLN A 57 9.04 6.23 11.69
C GLN A 57 8.13 7.44 11.38
N GLN A 58 8.34 8.12 10.25
CA GLN A 58 7.52 9.22 9.74
C GLN A 58 6.27 8.67 9.03
N LEU A 59 5.42 7.94 9.76
CA LEU A 59 4.34 7.13 9.20
C LEU A 59 3.28 7.95 8.45
N SER A 60 3.06 9.21 8.84
CA SER A 60 2.15 10.11 8.13
C SER A 60 2.63 10.38 6.69
N GLU A 61 3.93 10.53 6.48
CA GLU A 61 4.50 10.73 5.14
C GLU A 61 4.46 9.44 4.32
N VAL A 62 4.65 8.28 4.95
CA VAL A 62 4.52 6.98 4.27
C VAL A 62 3.08 6.80 3.76
N GLU A 63 2.07 7.09 4.59
CA GLU A 63 0.67 7.02 4.19
C GLU A 63 0.33 8.02 3.07
N ARG A 64 0.74 9.28 3.23
CA ARG A 64 0.51 10.33 2.23
C ARG A 64 1.08 9.97 0.87
N VAL A 65 2.36 9.60 0.82
CA VAL A 65 3.06 9.29 -0.45
C VAL A 65 2.49 8.04 -1.11
N THR A 66 2.19 6.98 -0.33
CA THR A 66 1.56 5.76 -0.88
C THR A 66 0.15 6.01 -1.38
N ARG A 67 -0.58 7.01 -0.87
CA ARG A 67 -1.91 7.40 -1.34
C ARG A 67 -1.88 8.30 -2.57
N GLU A 68 -0.97 9.27 -2.62
CA GLU A 68 -1.04 10.40 -3.56
C GLU A 68 -0.05 10.31 -4.71
N SER A 69 1.14 9.73 -4.49
CA SER A 69 2.16 9.67 -5.54
C SER A 69 1.84 8.62 -6.61
N ASN A 70 2.13 8.94 -7.87
CA ASN A 70 2.05 8.04 -9.03
C ASN A 70 3.43 7.72 -9.61
N TYR A 71 4.51 8.19 -8.98
CA TYR A 71 5.86 8.15 -9.58
C TYR A 71 6.73 7.02 -9.03
N TYR A 72 6.32 6.31 -7.98
CA TYR A 72 7.10 5.17 -7.47
C TYR A 72 6.76 3.87 -8.20
N ASP A 73 7.69 2.92 -8.20
CA ASP A 73 7.45 1.53 -8.60
C ASP A 73 6.59 0.83 -7.52
N PRO A 74 5.34 0.44 -7.84
CA PRO A 74 4.44 -0.18 -6.89
C PRO A 74 4.92 -1.52 -6.33
N GLU A 75 5.60 -2.34 -7.14
CA GLU A 75 6.09 -3.65 -6.72
C GLU A 75 7.22 -3.49 -5.69
N ARG A 76 8.15 -2.58 -5.98
CA ARG A 76 9.27 -2.29 -5.08
C ARG A 76 8.80 -1.69 -3.75
N VAL A 77 7.81 -0.78 -3.79
CA VAL A 77 7.22 -0.17 -2.58
C VAL A 77 6.41 -1.18 -1.78
N LYS A 78 5.57 -2.00 -2.43
CA LYS A 78 4.85 -3.12 -1.78
C LYS A 78 5.81 -4.02 -1.02
N GLY A 79 6.89 -4.45 -1.67
CA GLY A 79 7.93 -5.29 -1.05
C GLY A 79 8.60 -4.61 0.15
N LEU A 80 8.84 -3.30 0.08
CA LEU A 80 9.37 -2.52 1.21
C LEU A 80 8.40 -2.51 2.39
N LEU A 81 7.12 -2.24 2.16
CA LEU A 81 6.09 -2.14 3.20
C LEU A 81 5.80 -3.50 3.86
N MET A 82 5.77 -4.58 3.08
CA MET A 82 5.63 -5.95 3.61
C MET A 82 6.82 -6.33 4.51
N ARG A 83 8.06 -5.96 4.14
CA ARG A 83 9.24 -6.19 4.98
C ARG A 83 9.23 -5.31 6.24
N ALA A 84 8.78 -4.06 6.12
CA ALA A 84 8.73 -3.11 7.23
C ALA A 84 7.73 -3.51 8.33
N LYS A 85 6.70 -4.30 8.00
CA LYS A 85 5.69 -4.82 8.94
C LYS A 85 5.11 -3.71 9.83
N LEU A 86 4.76 -2.58 9.22
CA LEU A 86 4.20 -1.42 9.92
C LEU A 86 2.97 -1.80 10.76
N LYS A 87 2.82 -1.15 11.91
CA LYS A 87 1.66 -1.33 12.79
C LYS A 87 0.36 -0.89 12.13
N ASP A 88 0.41 0.24 11.42
CA ASP A 88 -0.69 0.69 10.57
C ASP A 88 -0.54 0.07 9.16
N PRO A 89 -1.48 -0.77 8.71
CA PRO A 89 -1.41 -1.38 7.40
C PRO A 89 -1.82 -0.42 6.26
N ARG A 90 -2.34 0.78 6.57
CA ARG A 90 -2.90 1.69 5.57
C ARG A 90 -1.96 2.02 4.41
N PRO A 91 -0.65 2.24 4.62
CA PRO A 91 0.25 2.46 3.49
C PRO A 91 0.34 1.26 2.54
N LEU A 92 0.34 0.03 3.07
CA LEU A 92 0.35 -1.18 2.24
C LEU A 92 -0.98 -1.36 1.51
N ILE A 93 -2.10 -1.10 2.19
CA ILE A 93 -3.44 -1.12 1.60
C ILE A 93 -3.51 -0.13 0.42
N ASN A 94 -3.02 1.10 0.60
CA ASN A 94 -3.02 2.13 -0.44
C ASN A 94 -2.34 1.64 -1.73
N VAL A 95 -1.14 1.05 -1.61
CA VAL A 95 -0.39 0.53 -2.77
C VAL A 95 -1.13 -0.64 -3.42
N CYS A 96 -1.57 -1.61 -2.61
CA CYS A 96 -2.20 -2.81 -3.15
C CYS A 96 -3.56 -2.54 -3.81
N ASP A 97 -4.39 -1.67 -3.25
CA ASP A 97 -5.69 -1.32 -3.83
C ASP A 97 -5.55 -0.55 -5.14
N ARG A 98 -4.67 0.46 -5.16
CA ARG A 98 -4.46 1.33 -6.31
C ARG A 98 -3.87 0.60 -7.52
N PHE A 99 -2.96 -0.35 -7.28
CA PHE A 99 -2.20 -1.01 -8.34
C PHE A 99 -2.61 -2.48 -8.57
N GLY A 100 -3.72 -2.92 -7.98
CA GLY A 100 -4.33 -4.22 -8.29
C GLY A 100 -3.70 -5.43 -7.57
N TYR A 101 -2.89 -5.22 -6.54
CA TYR A 101 -2.31 -6.30 -5.71
C TYR A 101 -3.22 -6.75 -4.56
N VAL A 102 -4.54 -6.75 -4.78
CA VAL A 102 -5.55 -7.06 -3.75
C VAL A 102 -5.43 -8.50 -3.25
N ASP A 103 -5.26 -9.47 -4.15
CA ASP A 103 -5.05 -10.88 -3.80
C ASP A 103 -3.84 -11.07 -2.89
N GLU A 104 -2.71 -10.45 -3.26
CA GLU A 104 -1.49 -10.52 -2.47
C GLU A 104 -1.62 -9.86 -1.10
N LEU A 105 -2.33 -8.72 -1.02
CA LEU A 105 -2.65 -8.04 0.23
C LEU A 105 -3.43 -8.96 1.18
N VAL A 106 -4.52 -9.56 0.68
CA VAL A 106 -5.39 -10.45 1.47
C VAL A 106 -4.60 -11.68 1.93
N ARG A 107 -3.88 -12.33 1.02
CA ARG A 107 -3.04 -13.50 1.32
C ARG A 107 -1.96 -13.16 2.36
N TYR A 108 -1.34 -11.98 2.25
CA TYR A 108 -0.34 -11.50 3.21
C TYR A 108 -0.94 -11.27 4.61
N MET A 109 -2.10 -10.61 4.70
CA MET A 109 -2.76 -10.35 5.97
C MET A 109 -3.24 -11.64 6.65
N LEU A 110 -3.80 -12.58 5.89
CA LEU A 110 -4.25 -13.87 6.42
C LEU A 110 -3.10 -14.73 6.95
N LYS A 111 -1.97 -14.78 6.25
CA LYS A 111 -0.76 -15.48 6.73
C LYS A 111 -0.19 -14.92 8.04
N ARG A 112 -0.66 -13.75 8.48
CA ARG A 112 -0.26 -13.07 9.72
C ARG A 112 -1.39 -13.01 10.75
N ASP A 113 -2.48 -13.73 10.53
CA ASP A 113 -3.68 -13.73 11.38
C ASP A 113 -4.32 -12.33 11.53
N GLN A 114 -4.18 -11.47 10.52
CA GLN A 114 -4.66 -10.08 10.53
C GLN A 114 -5.98 -9.89 9.76
N ILE A 115 -6.92 -10.84 9.87
CA ILE A 115 -8.19 -10.82 9.13
C ILE A 115 -9.03 -9.55 9.37
N ARG A 116 -8.91 -8.94 10.56
CA ARG A 116 -9.58 -7.68 10.89
C ARG A 116 -9.17 -6.52 9.97
N PHE A 117 -7.95 -6.53 9.43
CA PHE A 117 -7.51 -5.53 8.47
C PHE A 117 -8.07 -5.78 7.07
N VAL A 118 -8.32 -7.05 6.70
CA VAL A 118 -9.03 -7.39 5.48
C VAL A 118 -10.48 -6.89 5.55
N GLU A 119 -11.17 -7.15 6.67
CA GLU A 119 -12.51 -6.62 6.93
C GLU A 119 -12.52 -5.09 6.92
N GLY A 120 -11.55 -4.45 7.60
CA GLY A 120 -11.40 -2.99 7.62
C GLY A 120 -11.15 -2.40 6.23
N TYR A 121 -10.37 -3.07 5.39
CA TYR A 121 -10.12 -2.65 4.02
C TYR A 121 -11.42 -2.62 3.21
N VAL A 122 -12.18 -3.71 3.17
CA VAL A 122 -13.42 -3.74 2.39
C VAL A 122 -14.51 -2.86 3.00
N THR A 123 -14.60 -2.72 4.32
CA THR A 123 -15.67 -1.92 4.94
C THR A 123 -15.40 -0.42 4.94
N LYS A 124 -14.13 0.01 5.06
CA LYS A 124 -13.78 1.43 5.28
C LYS A 124 -12.97 2.06 4.16
N VAL A 125 -12.31 1.27 3.32
CA VAL A 125 -11.41 1.79 2.28
C VAL A 125 -12.03 1.58 0.90
N ASN A 126 -12.35 0.34 0.54
CA ASN A 126 -12.90 0.05 -0.79
C ASN A 126 -13.94 -1.10 -0.76
N PRO A 127 -15.23 -0.80 -0.52
CA PRO A 127 -16.30 -1.80 -0.52
C PRO A 127 -16.48 -2.52 -1.85
N MET A 128 -16.13 -1.88 -2.97
CA MET A 128 -16.25 -2.50 -4.30
C MET A 128 -15.31 -3.69 -4.49
N ARG A 129 -14.28 -3.83 -3.65
CA ARG A 129 -13.33 -4.94 -3.69
C ARG A 129 -13.81 -6.17 -2.94
N ALA A 130 -14.95 -6.11 -2.25
CA ALA A 130 -15.44 -7.22 -1.45
C ALA A 130 -15.69 -8.53 -2.22
N PRO A 131 -16.20 -8.53 -3.47
CA PRO A 131 -16.34 -9.77 -4.25
C PRO A 131 -15.00 -10.46 -4.50
N GLN A 132 -14.00 -9.70 -4.98
CA GLN A 132 -12.63 -10.19 -5.20
C GLN A 132 -12.02 -10.72 -3.89
N VAL A 133 -12.13 -9.95 -2.80
CA VAL A 133 -11.63 -10.37 -1.49
C VAL A 133 -12.32 -11.65 -1.02
N ALA A 134 -13.65 -11.77 -1.17
CA ALA A 134 -14.40 -12.97 -0.81
C ALA A 134 -13.94 -14.20 -1.60
N GLY A 135 -13.66 -14.05 -2.90
CA GLY A 135 -13.06 -15.12 -3.71
C GLY A 135 -11.73 -15.61 -3.12
N VAL A 136 -10.83 -14.70 -2.80
CA VAL A 136 -9.53 -15.04 -2.18
C VAL A 136 -9.70 -15.69 -0.80
N LEU A 137 -10.67 -15.23 0.00
CA LEU A 137 -10.97 -15.83 1.31
C LEU A 137 -11.49 -17.29 1.16
N LEU A 138 -12.33 -17.55 0.15
CA LEU A 138 -12.81 -18.90 -0.17
C LEU A 138 -11.66 -19.82 -0.60
N ASP A 139 -10.78 -19.34 -1.49
CA ASP A 139 -9.58 -20.08 -1.93
C ASP A 139 -8.67 -20.45 -0.75
N MET A 140 -8.55 -19.53 0.21
CA MET A 140 -7.76 -19.73 1.43
C MET A 140 -8.48 -20.53 2.50
N LYS A 141 -9.68 -21.07 2.21
CA LYS A 141 -10.50 -21.90 3.10
C LYS A 141 -10.86 -21.20 4.42
N VAL A 142 -11.04 -19.88 4.37
CA VAL A 142 -11.58 -19.13 5.51
C VAL A 142 -13.05 -19.54 5.73
N GLU A 143 -13.46 -19.60 6.99
CA GLU A 143 -14.81 -20.01 7.37
C GLU A 143 -15.89 -19.14 6.69
N LEU A 144 -16.87 -19.78 6.08
CA LEU A 144 -17.95 -19.09 5.34
C LEU A 144 -18.71 -18.09 6.21
N ALA A 145 -18.89 -18.37 7.50
CA ALA A 145 -19.53 -17.45 8.43
C ALA A 145 -18.80 -16.09 8.53
N VAL A 146 -17.46 -16.10 8.47
CA VAL A 146 -16.65 -14.88 8.49
C VAL A 146 -16.83 -14.10 7.19
N ILE A 147 -16.76 -14.81 6.06
CA ILE A 147 -16.92 -14.23 4.72
C ILE A 147 -18.32 -13.60 4.59
N MET A 148 -19.36 -14.30 5.04
CA MET A 148 -20.73 -13.80 5.03
C MET A 148 -20.90 -12.57 5.93
N ARG A 149 -20.35 -12.55 7.14
CA ARG A 149 -20.38 -11.34 7.99
C ARG A 149 -19.74 -10.14 7.31
N MET A 150 -18.58 -10.34 6.69
CA MET A 150 -17.87 -9.30 5.95
C MET A 150 -18.72 -8.76 4.78
N LEU A 151 -19.30 -9.64 3.97
CA LEU A 151 -20.15 -9.27 2.84
C LEU A 151 -21.44 -8.55 3.28
N MET A 152 -22.06 -9.01 4.38
CA MET A 152 -23.24 -8.36 4.93
C MET A 152 -22.96 -6.93 5.42
N ALA A 153 -21.75 -6.65 5.89
CA ALA A 153 -21.34 -5.31 6.31
C ALA A 153 -21.24 -4.32 5.13
N VAL A 154 -21.00 -4.82 3.90
CA VAL A 154 -20.86 -4.00 2.69
C VAL A 154 -22.01 -4.15 1.71
N LYS A 155 -23.08 -4.88 2.08
CA LYS A 155 -24.19 -5.25 1.18
C LYS A 155 -24.83 -4.08 0.44
N HIS A 156 -24.87 -2.90 1.04
CA HIS A 156 -25.46 -1.70 0.44
C HIS A 156 -24.61 -1.09 -0.68
N HIS A 157 -23.34 -1.47 -0.77
CA HIS A 157 -22.40 -1.01 -1.78
C HIS A 157 -22.19 -2.01 -2.93
N LEU A 158 -22.72 -3.23 -2.81
CA LEU A 158 -22.46 -4.31 -3.77
C LEU A 158 -23.58 -4.47 -4.80
N ALA A 159 -23.19 -4.57 -6.07
CA ALA A 159 -24.06 -5.11 -7.10
C ALA A 159 -24.10 -6.64 -6.95
N LEU A 160 -25.27 -7.20 -6.65
CA LEU A 160 -25.47 -8.64 -6.37
C LEU A 160 -24.94 -9.56 -7.49
N GLY A 161 -24.91 -9.10 -8.75
CA GLY A 161 -24.41 -9.88 -9.89
C GLY A 161 -22.93 -10.24 -9.80
N GLU A 162 -22.08 -9.27 -9.47
CA GLU A 162 -20.61 -9.48 -9.39
C GLU A 162 -20.23 -10.43 -8.24
N LEU A 163 -21.00 -10.39 -7.14
CA LEU A 163 -20.80 -11.30 -6.01
C LEU A 163 -21.14 -12.75 -6.38
N CYS A 164 -22.22 -12.96 -7.12
CA CYS A 164 -22.64 -14.27 -7.58
C CYS A 164 -21.61 -14.90 -8.53
N ASP A 165 -21.11 -14.13 -9.50
CA ASP A 165 -20.12 -14.62 -10.48
C ASP A 165 -18.82 -15.07 -9.82
N GLU A 166 -18.33 -14.31 -8.84
CA GLU A 166 -17.07 -14.61 -8.17
C GLU A 166 -17.18 -15.81 -7.21
N VAL A 167 -18.35 -16.00 -6.58
CA VAL A 167 -18.60 -17.17 -5.73
C VAL A 167 -18.83 -18.44 -6.58
N MET A 168 -19.45 -18.31 -7.76
CA MET A 168 -19.61 -19.43 -8.69
C MET A 168 -18.30 -19.89 -9.32
N LYS A 169 -17.37 -18.98 -9.65
CA LYS A 169 -16.02 -19.33 -10.15
C LYS A 169 -15.21 -20.14 -9.15
N ASN A 170 -15.35 -19.83 -7.86
CA ASN A 170 -14.59 -20.48 -6.78
C ASN A 170 -15.35 -21.64 -6.11
N GLY A 171 -16.42 -22.16 -6.75
CA GLY A 171 -17.11 -23.38 -6.34
C GLY A 171 -18.03 -23.25 -5.13
N GLY A 172 -18.26 -22.05 -4.62
CA GLY A 172 -19.19 -21.80 -3.51
C GLY A 172 -20.63 -21.75 -4.01
N ARG A 173 -21.55 -22.43 -3.33
CA ARG A 173 -22.99 -22.18 -3.46
C ARG A 173 -23.40 -21.22 -2.34
N LEU A 174 -23.73 -19.98 -2.68
CA LEU A 174 -24.54 -19.13 -1.81
C LEU A 174 -25.95 -19.75 -1.82
N LYS A 175 -26.29 -20.47 -0.75
CA LYS A 175 -27.67 -20.91 -0.48
C LYS A 175 -28.38 -19.85 0.33
#